data_AF-A0A117N403-F1
#
_entry.id   AF-A0A117N403-F1
#
_cell.length_a   1.000
_cell.length_b   1.000
_cell.length_c   1.000
_cell.angle_alpha   90.00
_cell.angle_beta   90.00
_cell.angle_gamma   90.00
#
_symmetry.space_group_name_H-M   'P 1'
#
loop_
_entity.id
_entity.type
_entity.pdbx_description
1 polymer ?
#
loop_
_entity_poly.entity_id
_entity_poly.type
_entity_poly.pdbx_seq_one_letter_code
_entity_poly.pdbx_strand_id
1 'polypeptide(L)'
;MSDQAKDERAPEEIETTQASGAQASGAQASGERAEGGVDGDYEALVRLLKENEELKDRALRVAAEMENLRRRTARDVHDARTYAVANFARDMLSVSDNLRRALDAIPAEAKAAGDAGFKALIEGVDLTERAMLSALERHGVKKLAPEGEKFDPNFHQAMFEVPNADVPAGTVVQVVQPGYSIGERVLRPAMVGVSKGGPKAAAAEAAVEPGPVNEQAEKDA
;
A
#
# COMPACT_ATOMS: atom_id res chain seq x y z
N MET A 1 -14.45 -29.94 43.03
CA MET A 1 -15.72 -29.21 42.88
C MET A 1 -15.60 -28.44 41.58
N SER A 2 -16.30 -28.72 40.49
CA SER A 2 -17.42 -29.62 40.24
C SER A 2 -17.51 -29.90 38.73
N ASP A 3 -18.05 -31.07 38.41
CA ASP A 3 -18.80 -31.47 37.21
C ASP A 3 -18.26 -31.14 35.82
N GLN A 4 -17.66 -32.12 35.13
CA GLN A 4 -18.31 -33.14 34.27
C GLN A 4 -18.84 -32.58 32.95
N ALA A 5 -18.01 -32.75 31.91
CA ALA A 5 -18.37 -32.66 30.51
C ALA A 5 -18.96 -34.00 30.03
N LYS A 6 -20.17 -33.96 29.47
CA LYS A 6 -20.68 -34.97 28.53
C LYS A 6 -21.86 -34.37 27.78
N ASP A 7 -21.65 -33.99 26.53
CA ASP A 7 -22.74 -33.96 25.55
C ASP A 7 -22.17 -34.42 24.20
N GLU A 8 -22.59 -35.63 23.85
CA GLU A 8 -22.36 -36.28 22.56
C GLU A 8 -23.51 -35.88 21.64
N ARG A 9 -23.22 -35.28 20.48
CA ARG A 9 -24.12 -35.40 19.33
C ARG A 9 -23.39 -35.32 17.99
N ALA A 10 -23.41 -36.47 17.33
CA ALA A 10 -22.86 -36.78 16.02
C ALA A 10 -23.70 -36.18 14.86
N PRO A 11 -23.16 -36.10 13.63
CA PRO A 11 -23.81 -35.45 12.48
C PRO A 11 -24.79 -36.38 11.75
N GLU A 12 -25.90 -35.81 11.25
CA GLU A 12 -26.86 -36.52 10.38
C GLU A 12 -26.34 -36.61 8.94
N GLU A 13 -26.19 -37.86 8.48
CA GLU A 13 -25.96 -38.26 7.08
C GLU A 13 -27.29 -38.27 6.31
N ILE A 14 -27.31 -37.69 5.12
CA ILE A 14 -28.47 -37.74 4.20
C ILE A 14 -28.34 -39.00 3.33
N GLU A 15 -29.13 -40.02 3.66
CA GLU A 15 -29.27 -41.25 2.89
C GLU A 15 -29.82 -40.98 1.47
N THR A 16 -29.07 -41.45 0.49
CA THR A 16 -29.54 -41.68 -0.88
C THR A 16 -30.01 -43.14 -0.93
N THR A 17 -31.27 -43.42 -1.29
CA THR A 17 -31.66 -44.75 -1.78
C THR A 17 -32.77 -44.65 -2.83
N GLN A 18 -32.53 -45.41 -3.88
CA GLN A 18 -33.19 -45.50 -5.17
C GLN A 18 -34.57 -46.16 -5.08
N ALA A 19 -35.50 -45.75 -5.94
CA ALA A 19 -36.67 -46.55 -6.31
C ALA A 19 -36.56 -46.91 -7.80
N SER A 20 -36.42 -48.20 -8.07
CA SER A 20 -36.51 -48.82 -9.39
C SER A 20 -37.78 -49.66 -9.46
N GLY A 21 -38.36 -49.82 -10.65
CA GLY A 21 -39.31 -50.90 -10.92
C GLY A 21 -40.54 -50.50 -11.74
N ALA A 22 -40.42 -50.67 -13.05
CA ALA A 22 -41.45 -50.48 -14.06
C ALA A 22 -42.70 -51.35 -13.85
N GLN A 23 -43.87 -50.79 -14.20
CA GLN A 23 -44.97 -51.55 -14.82
C GLN A 23 -45.60 -50.71 -15.92
N ALA A 24 -45.52 -51.25 -17.14
CA ALA A 24 -46.27 -50.79 -18.30
C ALA A 24 -47.45 -51.75 -18.54
N SER A 25 -48.65 -51.20 -18.71
CA SER A 25 -49.73 -51.81 -19.47
C SER A 25 -50.62 -50.69 -20.03
N GLY A 26 -50.64 -50.58 -21.35
CA GLY A 26 -51.33 -49.51 -22.07
C GLY A 26 -52.78 -49.82 -22.40
N ALA A 27 -53.52 -48.78 -22.78
CA ALA A 27 -54.46 -48.79 -23.91
C ALA A 27 -54.98 -47.36 -24.16
N GLN A 28 -54.54 -46.84 -25.31
CA GLN A 28 -55.00 -45.74 -26.13
C GLN A 28 -56.36 -45.06 -25.80
N ALA A 29 -56.34 -43.73 -25.81
CA ALA A 29 -57.43 -42.91 -26.35
C ALA A 29 -56.84 -41.77 -27.20
N SER A 30 -56.91 -42.00 -28.51
CA SER A 30 -57.09 -41.03 -29.61
C SER A 30 -56.97 -39.52 -29.31
N GLY A 31 -55.92 -38.92 -29.87
CA GLY A 31 -56.05 -37.89 -30.92
C GLY A 31 -57.02 -36.72 -30.68
N GLU A 32 -56.53 -35.69 -30.01
CA GLU A 32 -56.78 -34.29 -30.36
C GLU A 32 -55.42 -33.60 -30.47
N ARG A 33 -54.91 -33.46 -31.70
CA ARG A 33 -53.87 -32.46 -31.97
C ARG A 33 -54.55 -31.11 -31.77
N ALA A 34 -54.26 -30.48 -30.65
CA ALA A 34 -54.48 -29.05 -30.48
C ALA A 34 -53.63 -28.34 -31.55
N GLU A 35 -54.26 -27.85 -32.61
CA GLU A 35 -53.65 -27.02 -33.66
C GLU A 35 -53.28 -25.60 -33.16
N GLY A 36 -53.18 -25.40 -31.83
CA GLY A 36 -52.60 -24.22 -31.19
C GLY A 36 -51.45 -24.53 -30.22
N GLY A 37 -50.96 -25.77 -30.16
CA GLY A 37 -49.96 -26.21 -29.17
C GLY A 37 -48.51 -25.85 -29.52
N VAL A 38 -48.15 -25.83 -30.80
CA VAL A 38 -46.73 -25.71 -31.21
C VAL A 38 -46.24 -24.26 -31.17
N ASP A 39 -47.08 -23.30 -31.56
CA ASP A 39 -46.70 -21.88 -31.57
C ASP A 39 -46.64 -21.29 -30.15
N GLY A 40 -47.56 -21.68 -29.26
CA GLY A 40 -47.53 -21.29 -27.85
C GLY A 40 -46.34 -21.89 -27.08
N ASP A 41 -45.99 -23.15 -27.36
CA ASP A 41 -44.82 -23.80 -26.78
C ASP A 41 -43.51 -23.16 -27.29
N TYR A 42 -43.47 -22.74 -28.56
CA TYR A 42 -42.33 -22.03 -29.14
C TYR A 42 -42.14 -20.63 -28.55
N GLU A 43 -43.21 -19.86 -28.37
CA GLU A 43 -43.16 -18.55 -27.70
C GLU A 43 -42.72 -18.68 -26.23
N ALA A 44 -43.22 -19.69 -25.51
CA ALA A 44 -42.78 -20.00 -24.15
C ALA A 44 -41.28 -20.37 -24.09
N LEU A 45 -40.80 -21.17 -25.05
CA LEU A 45 -39.39 -21.55 -25.15
C LEU A 45 -38.50 -20.32 -25.40
N VAL A 46 -38.87 -19.43 -26.32
CA VAL A 46 -38.13 -18.21 -26.63
C VAL A 46 -38.08 -17.28 -25.40
N ARG A 47 -39.20 -17.13 -24.69
CA ARG A 47 -39.26 -16.34 -23.45
C ARG A 47 -38.33 -16.91 -22.38
N LEU A 48 -38.36 -18.23 -22.14
CA LEU A 48 -37.50 -18.89 -21.17
C LEU A 48 -36.01 -18.79 -21.54
N LEU A 49 -35.66 -18.89 -22.82
CA LEU A 49 -34.28 -18.69 -23.28
C LEU A 49 -33.79 -17.27 -23.01
N LYS A 50 -34.63 -16.27 -23.28
CA LYS A 50 -34.32 -14.86 -22.99
C LYS A 50 -34.17 -14.60 -21.49
N GLU A 51 -35.10 -15.10 -20.68
CA GLU A 51 -35.01 -15.01 -19.21
C GLU A 51 -33.73 -15.72 -18.68
N ASN A 52 -33.36 -16.85 -19.27
CA ASN A 52 -32.15 -17.58 -18.93
C ASN A 52 -30.88 -16.79 -19.29
N GLU A 53 -30.87 -16.14 -20.45
CA GLU A 53 -29.77 -15.26 -20.89
C GLU A 53 -29.63 -14.04 -19.97
N GLU A 54 -30.74 -13.39 -19.62
CA GLU A 54 -30.76 -12.27 -18.66
C GLU A 54 -30.32 -12.68 -17.25
N LEU A 55 -30.65 -13.90 -16.81
CA LEU A 55 -30.18 -14.46 -15.54
C LEU A 55 -28.69 -14.79 -15.59
N LYS A 56 -28.19 -15.34 -16.71
CA LYS A 56 -26.76 -15.63 -16.91
C LYS A 56 -25.94 -14.35 -16.93
N ASP A 57 -26.38 -13.31 -17.65
CA ASP A 57 -25.70 -12.01 -17.67
C ASP A 57 -25.65 -11.40 -16.26
N ARG A 58 -26.78 -11.41 -15.53
CA ARG A 58 -26.82 -10.97 -14.13
C ARG A 58 -25.89 -11.77 -13.23
N ALA A 59 -25.88 -13.09 -13.35
CA ALA A 59 -25.01 -13.96 -12.55
C ALA A 59 -23.52 -13.70 -12.84
N LEU A 60 -23.15 -13.53 -14.11
CA LEU A 60 -21.77 -13.20 -14.51
C LEU A 60 -21.35 -11.82 -13.99
N ARG A 61 -22.23 -10.82 -14.09
CA ARG A 61 -21.97 -9.47 -13.56
C ARG A 61 -21.76 -9.50 -12.04
N VAL A 62 -22.65 -10.16 -11.30
CA VAL A 62 -22.54 -10.30 -9.85
C VAL A 62 -21.27 -11.07 -9.47
N ALA A 63 -20.92 -12.14 -10.20
CA ALA A 63 -19.69 -12.88 -9.96
C ALA A 63 -18.44 -12.00 -10.17
N ALA A 64 -18.42 -11.18 -11.22
CA ALA A 64 -17.35 -10.23 -11.49
C ALA A 64 -17.26 -9.14 -10.41
N GLU A 65 -18.39 -8.59 -9.97
CA GLU A 65 -18.46 -7.61 -8.87
C GLU A 65 -17.94 -8.21 -7.56
N MET A 66 -18.30 -9.45 -7.25
CA MET A 66 -17.82 -10.17 -6.07
C MET A 66 -16.32 -10.41 -6.11
N GLU A 67 -15.76 -10.79 -7.26
CA GLU A 67 -14.32 -10.96 -7.42
C GLU A 67 -13.56 -9.63 -7.27
N ASN A 68 -14.09 -8.54 -7.85
CA ASN A 68 -13.52 -7.20 -7.68
C ASN A 68 -13.57 -6.74 -6.22
N LEU A 69 -14.69 -6.97 -5.53
CA LEU A 69 -14.84 -6.69 -4.10
C LEU A 69 -13.85 -7.51 -3.28
N ARG A 70 -13.70 -8.80 -3.56
CA ARG A 70 -12.75 -9.69 -2.87
C ARG A 70 -11.30 -9.21 -3.04
N ARG A 71 -10.91 -8.82 -4.25
CA ARG A 71 -9.57 -8.25 -4.52
C ARG A 71 -9.35 -6.93 -3.79
N ARG A 72 -10.34 -6.04 -3.81
CA ARG A 72 -10.27 -4.75 -3.12
C ARG A 72 -10.18 -4.93 -1.61
N THR A 73 -11.08 -5.69 -1.02
CA THR A 73 -11.09 -5.97 0.42
C THR A 73 -9.81 -6.64 0.90
N ALA A 74 -9.22 -7.54 0.13
CA ALA A 74 -7.93 -8.12 0.46
C ALA A 74 -6.81 -7.07 0.57
N ARG A 75 -6.78 -6.09 -0.36
CA ARG A 75 -5.84 -4.96 -0.30
C ARG A 75 -6.14 -4.05 0.89
N ASP A 76 -7.40 -3.67 1.09
CA ASP A 76 -7.82 -2.80 2.19
C ASP A 76 -7.47 -3.44 3.57
N VAL A 77 -7.64 -4.75 3.72
CA VAL A 77 -7.26 -5.49 4.94
C VAL A 77 -5.74 -5.53 5.12
N HIS A 78 -4.98 -5.72 4.04
CA HIS A 78 -3.52 -5.69 4.11
C HIS A 78 -3.03 -4.30 4.53
N ASP A 79 -3.54 -3.25 3.89
CA ASP A 79 -3.21 -1.86 4.20
C ASP A 79 -3.62 -1.51 5.63
N ALA A 80 -4.81 -1.90 6.06
CA ALA A 80 -5.26 -1.68 7.43
C ALA A 80 -4.31 -2.31 8.46
N ARG A 81 -3.75 -3.50 8.18
CA ARG A 81 -2.77 -4.15 9.06
C ARG A 81 -1.43 -3.43 9.07
N THR A 82 -0.91 -3.08 7.89
CA THR A 82 0.37 -2.38 7.76
C THR A 82 0.33 -0.99 8.39
N TYR A 83 -0.80 -0.29 8.26
CA TYR A 83 -0.95 1.09 8.72
C TYR A 83 -1.70 1.24 10.06
N ALA A 84 -2.11 0.14 10.72
CA ALA A 84 -2.80 0.19 12.02
C ALA A 84 -1.99 0.95 13.09
N VAL A 85 -0.67 0.78 13.09
CA VAL A 85 0.24 1.41 14.06
C VAL A 85 0.66 2.82 13.67
N ALA A 86 0.22 3.35 12.52
CA ALA A 86 0.72 4.61 11.97
C ALA A 86 0.49 5.81 12.90
N ASN A 87 -0.71 5.93 13.48
CA ASN A 87 -1.02 7.04 14.40
C ASN A 87 -0.23 6.91 15.71
N PHE A 88 -0.16 5.71 16.27
CA PHE A 88 0.64 5.44 17.46
C PHE A 88 2.14 5.73 17.22
N ALA A 89 2.67 5.30 16.08
CA ALA A 89 4.04 5.58 15.69
C ALA A 89 4.29 7.09 15.57
N ARG A 90 3.36 7.87 15.00
CA ARG A 90 3.46 9.33 14.92
C ARG A 90 3.57 9.97 16.31
N ASP A 91 2.75 9.52 17.26
CA ASP A 91 2.78 10.04 18.63
C ASP A 91 4.08 9.64 19.34
N MET A 92 4.56 8.41 19.16
CA MET A 92 5.85 7.97 19.72
C MET A 92 7.06 8.73 19.14
N LEU A 93 7.01 9.11 17.87
CA LEU A 93 8.05 9.95 17.26
C LEU A 93 8.15 11.32 17.95
N SER A 94 7.02 11.90 18.38
CA SER A 94 7.04 13.16 19.14
C SER A 94 7.74 13.01 20.50
N VAL A 95 7.59 11.84 21.15
CA VAL A 95 8.27 11.53 22.41
C VAL A 95 9.78 11.39 22.19
N SER A 96 10.19 10.66 21.14
CA SER A 96 11.61 10.53 20.76
C SER A 96 12.24 11.89 20.50
N ASP A 97 11.55 12.79 19.78
CA ASP A 97 12.07 14.13 19.51
C ASP A 97 12.19 14.98 20.77
N ASN A 98 11.29 14.80 21.74
CA ASN A 98 11.39 15.50 23.03
C ASN A 98 12.58 15.00 23.86
N LEU A 99 12.87 13.69 23.83
CA LEU A 99 14.09 13.14 24.43
C LEU A 99 15.33 13.75 23.77
N ARG A 100 15.36 13.83 22.43
CA ARG A 100 16.45 14.46 21.69
C ARG A 100 16.61 15.93 22.05
N ARG A 101 15.50 16.68 22.07
CA ARG A 101 15.47 18.09 22.45
C ARG A 101 15.99 18.30 23.87
N ALA A 102 15.66 17.40 24.80
CA ALA A 102 16.17 17.46 26.17
C ALA A 102 17.69 17.23 26.21
N LEU A 103 18.22 16.30 25.42
CA LEU A 103 19.66 16.07 25.28
C LEU A 103 20.40 17.26 24.63
N ASP A 104 19.80 17.88 23.62
CA ASP A 104 20.36 19.01 22.89
C ASP A 104 20.30 20.32 23.68
N ALA A 105 19.33 20.47 24.59
CA ALA A 105 19.20 21.63 25.47
C ALA A 105 20.29 21.70 26.54
N ILE A 106 21.03 20.62 26.80
CA ILE A 106 22.12 20.62 27.78
C ILE A 106 23.35 21.32 27.16
N PRO A 107 23.83 22.45 27.75
CA PRO A 107 25.00 23.16 27.25
C PRO A 107 26.24 22.28 27.19
N ALA A 108 27.09 22.46 26.18
CA ALA A 108 28.32 21.67 26.02
C ALA A 108 29.24 21.77 27.25
N GLU A 109 29.30 22.96 27.88
CA GLU A 109 30.06 23.20 29.12
C GLU A 109 29.54 22.35 30.28
N ALA A 110 28.21 22.24 30.43
CA ALA A 110 27.58 21.41 31.45
C ALA A 110 27.76 19.91 31.18
N LYS A 111 27.77 19.48 29.89
CA LYS A 111 28.10 18.10 29.52
C LYS A 111 29.55 17.75 29.88
N ALA A 112 30.49 18.67 29.65
CA ALA A 112 31.91 18.45 29.92
C ALA A 112 32.23 18.48 31.42
N ALA A 113 31.70 19.48 32.14
CA ALA A 113 31.90 19.70 33.57
C ALA A 113 31.04 18.78 34.46
N GLY A 114 30.07 18.07 33.88
CA GLY A 114 29.22 17.13 34.59
C GLY A 114 29.99 16.00 35.26
N ASP A 115 29.49 15.60 36.42
CA ASP A 115 29.98 14.43 37.15
C ASP A 115 29.66 13.12 36.42
N ALA A 116 30.21 12.00 36.91
CA ALA A 116 30.01 10.70 36.29
C ALA A 116 28.53 10.29 36.26
N GLY A 117 27.75 10.66 37.29
CA GLY A 117 26.31 10.39 37.36
C GLY A 117 25.52 11.13 36.27
N PHE A 118 25.81 12.41 36.05
CA PHE A 118 25.17 13.19 35.00
C PHE A 118 25.50 12.69 33.59
N LYS A 119 26.78 12.31 33.36
CA LYS A 119 27.19 11.70 32.07
C LYS A 119 26.49 10.37 31.81
N ALA A 120 26.36 9.52 32.83
CA ALA A 120 25.63 8.26 32.74
C ALA A 120 24.12 8.47 32.46
N LEU A 121 23.52 9.53 33.03
CA LEU A 121 22.14 9.89 32.74
C LEU A 121 21.95 10.31 31.27
N ILE A 122 22.84 11.15 30.74
CA ILE A 122 22.83 11.56 29.32
C ILE A 122 22.91 10.33 28.41
N GLU A 123 23.85 9.43 28.69
CA GLU A 123 24.02 8.20 27.93
C GLU A 123 22.80 7.28 28.03
N GLY A 124 22.20 7.14 29.22
CA GLY A 124 20.98 6.36 29.42
C GLY A 124 19.79 6.90 28.62
N VAL A 125 19.65 8.22 28.54
CA VAL A 125 18.60 8.86 27.74
C VAL A 125 18.86 8.70 26.23
N ASP A 126 20.11 8.85 25.75
CA ASP A 126 20.48 8.60 24.34
C ASP A 126 20.23 7.13 23.95
N LEU A 127 20.56 6.18 24.83
CA LEU A 127 20.31 4.76 24.60
C LEU A 127 18.82 4.44 24.57
N THR A 128 18.02 5.10 25.40
CA THR A 128 16.56 4.95 25.41
C THR A 128 15.94 5.50 24.13
N GLU A 129 16.39 6.67 23.65
CA GLU A 129 15.98 7.24 22.35
C GLU A 129 16.27 6.26 21.21
N ARG A 130 17.50 5.73 21.15
CA ARG A 130 17.90 4.75 20.12
C ARG A 130 17.08 3.46 20.20
N ALA A 131 16.80 2.96 21.40
CA ALA A 131 16.00 1.76 21.59
C ALA A 131 14.55 1.97 21.12
N MET A 132 14.00 3.16 21.36
CA MET A 132 12.68 3.56 20.87
C MET A 132 12.64 3.62 19.34
N LEU A 133 13.61 4.27 18.69
CA LEU A 133 13.72 4.31 17.22
C LEU A 133 13.89 2.91 16.63
N SER A 134 14.74 2.07 17.22
CA SER A 134 14.93 0.67 16.80
C SER A 134 13.64 -0.16 16.95
N ALA A 135 12.79 0.14 17.94
CA ALA A 135 11.49 -0.50 18.08
C ALA A 135 10.54 -0.09 16.95
N LEU A 136 10.51 1.19 16.58
CA LEU A 136 9.70 1.69 15.46
C LEU A 136 10.17 1.10 14.12
N GLU A 137 11.48 0.98 13.91
CA GLU A 137 12.06 0.36 12.71
C GLU A 137 11.61 -1.09 12.51
N ARG A 138 11.56 -1.87 13.59
CA ARG A 138 11.03 -3.25 13.56
C ARG A 138 9.56 -3.34 13.15
N HIS A 139 8.79 -2.27 13.35
CA HIS A 139 7.40 -2.16 12.92
C HIS A 139 7.25 -1.48 11.54
N GLY A 140 8.34 -1.35 10.78
CA GLY A 140 8.33 -0.86 9.40
C GLY A 140 8.43 0.66 9.27
N VAL A 141 8.70 1.39 10.36
CA VAL A 141 8.93 2.84 10.32
C VAL A 141 10.37 3.11 9.87
N LYS A 142 10.55 3.82 8.75
CA LYS A 142 11.85 4.18 8.20
C LYS A 142 12.12 5.66 8.41
N LYS A 143 13.32 5.97 8.92
CA LYS A 143 13.82 7.34 9.03
C LYS A 143 14.20 7.88 7.65
N LEU A 144 13.73 9.08 7.36
CA LEU A 144 14.05 9.85 6.16
C LEU A 144 15.07 10.93 6.55
N ALA A 145 16.30 10.78 6.04
CA ALA A 145 17.40 11.73 6.23
C ALA A 145 17.94 12.19 4.87
N PRO A 146 17.18 13.02 4.13
CA PRO A 146 17.47 13.36 2.75
C PRO A 146 18.61 14.37 2.56
N GLU A 147 19.65 14.35 3.40
CA GLU A 147 20.77 15.29 3.28
C GLU A 147 21.54 15.05 1.97
N GLY A 148 21.66 16.08 1.14
CA GLY A 148 22.27 15.98 -0.18
C GLY A 148 21.36 15.41 -1.28
N GLU A 149 20.13 15.01 -0.95
CA GLU A 149 19.17 14.51 -1.94
C GLU A 149 18.35 15.66 -2.56
N LYS A 150 17.75 15.39 -3.73
CA LYS A 150 16.82 16.31 -4.36
C LYS A 150 15.55 16.44 -3.52
N PHE A 151 15.06 17.66 -3.36
CA PHE A 151 13.82 17.91 -2.65
C PHE A 151 12.62 17.23 -3.32
N ASP A 152 11.91 16.38 -2.59
CA ASP A 152 10.64 15.78 -2.98
C ASP A 152 9.52 16.32 -2.07
N PRO A 153 8.53 17.07 -2.61
CA PRO A 153 7.40 17.58 -1.84
C PRO A 153 6.55 16.52 -1.14
N ASN A 154 6.58 15.26 -1.59
CA ASN A 154 5.80 14.19 -0.97
C ASN A 154 6.41 13.74 0.37
N PHE A 155 7.73 13.82 0.51
CA PHE A 155 8.48 13.33 1.68
C PHE A 155 9.09 14.45 2.51
N HIS A 156 9.28 15.63 1.93
CA HIS A 156 10.04 16.72 2.52
C HIS A 156 9.20 18.00 2.63
N GLN A 157 9.46 18.77 3.69
CA GLN A 157 8.87 20.08 3.93
C GLN A 157 10.00 21.11 4.02
N ALA A 158 10.10 22.00 3.02
CA ALA A 158 11.10 23.05 3.00
C ALA A 158 10.75 24.14 4.03
N MET A 159 11.62 24.35 5.02
CA MET A 159 11.45 25.37 6.06
C MET A 159 12.08 26.71 5.68
N PHE A 160 13.25 26.66 5.06
CA PHE A 160 13.98 27.83 4.64
C PHE A 160 14.92 27.50 3.48
N GLU A 161 15.35 28.55 2.79
CA GLU A 161 16.32 28.44 1.71
C GLU A 161 17.69 28.90 2.23
N VAL A 162 18.74 28.11 1.96
CA VAL A 162 20.12 28.44 2.30
C VAL A 162 20.84 28.86 1.01
N PRO A 163 21.47 30.05 0.96
CA PRO A 163 22.35 30.41 -0.13
C PRO A 163 23.59 29.50 -0.09
N ASN A 164 23.68 28.57 -1.02
CA ASN A 164 24.85 27.71 -1.17
C ASN A 164 25.21 27.62 -2.66
N ALA A 165 26.39 28.07 -3.04
CA ALA A 165 26.83 28.08 -4.44
C ALA A 165 27.35 26.71 -4.93
N ASP A 166 27.65 25.81 -4.00
CA ASP A 166 28.31 24.52 -4.28
C ASP A 166 27.30 23.41 -4.60
N VAL A 167 26.04 23.57 -4.18
CA VAL A 167 25.01 22.52 -4.25
C VAL A 167 23.84 23.01 -5.09
N PRO A 168 23.37 22.26 -6.13
CA PRO A 168 22.33 22.71 -7.04
C PRO A 168 21.05 23.18 -6.34
N ALA A 169 20.38 24.17 -6.95
CA ALA A 169 19.10 24.66 -6.46
C ALA A 169 18.07 23.53 -6.30
N GLY A 170 17.36 23.52 -5.17
CA GLY A 170 16.38 22.47 -4.84
C GLY A 170 16.97 21.18 -4.26
N THR A 171 18.25 21.18 -3.89
CA THR A 171 18.86 20.09 -3.10
C THR A 171 18.71 20.39 -1.61
N VAL A 172 18.47 19.36 -0.80
CA VAL A 172 18.41 19.46 0.65
C VAL A 172 19.83 19.65 1.21
N VAL A 173 20.04 20.76 1.91
CA VAL A 173 21.34 21.13 2.50
C VAL A 173 21.44 20.67 3.95
N GLN A 174 20.34 20.75 4.69
CA GLN A 174 20.31 20.41 6.12
C GLN A 174 18.94 19.84 6.51
N VAL A 175 18.92 18.80 7.34
CA VAL A 175 17.70 18.32 7.98
C VAL A 175 17.58 18.96 9.36
N VAL A 176 16.52 19.75 9.55
CA VAL A 176 16.19 20.39 10.85
C VAL A 176 15.48 19.38 11.76
N GLN A 177 14.56 18.61 11.17
CA GLN A 177 13.85 17.56 11.87
C GLN A 177 13.70 16.36 10.93
N PRO A 178 14.13 15.15 11.35
CA PRO A 178 14.04 13.97 10.51
C PRO A 178 12.59 13.63 10.19
N GLY A 179 12.36 13.15 8.96
CA GLY A 179 11.09 12.62 8.52
C GLY A 179 10.99 11.14 8.82
N TYR A 180 9.76 10.60 8.80
CA TYR A 180 9.53 9.17 8.97
C TYR A 180 8.41 8.70 8.06
N SER A 181 8.58 7.51 7.49
CA SER A 181 7.59 6.82 6.64
C SER A 181 7.32 5.43 7.18
N ILE A 182 6.14 4.89 6.90
CA ILE A 182 5.80 3.48 7.13
C ILE A 182 5.34 2.90 5.80
N GLY A 183 6.02 1.86 5.31
CA GLY A 183 5.76 1.36 3.95
C GLY A 183 5.87 2.47 2.90
N GLU A 184 4.77 2.76 2.21
CA GLU A 184 4.68 3.81 1.18
C GLU A 184 4.12 5.14 1.72
N ARG A 185 3.63 5.17 2.96
CA ARG A 185 2.95 6.34 3.55
C ARG A 185 3.88 7.13 4.44
N VAL A 186 3.88 8.46 4.28
CA VAL A 186 4.62 9.38 5.14
C VAL A 186 3.86 9.58 6.47
N LEU A 187 4.54 9.34 7.59
CA LEU A 187 4.01 9.61 8.93
C LEU A 187 4.18 11.08 9.29
N ARG A 188 5.38 11.62 9.00
CA ARG A 188 5.78 13.01 9.13
C ARG A 188 6.84 13.33 8.07
N PRO A 189 6.71 14.43 7.31
CA PRO A 189 7.74 14.84 6.36
C PRO A 189 9.02 15.30 7.07
N ALA A 190 10.16 15.14 6.42
CA ALA A 190 11.41 15.71 6.93
C ALA A 190 11.37 17.23 6.76
N MET A 191 11.64 17.98 7.83
CA MET A 191 11.80 19.43 7.72
C MET A 191 13.22 19.75 7.32
N VAL A 192 13.38 20.41 6.17
CA VAL A 192 14.66 20.56 5.51
C VAL A 192 14.91 22.01 5.09
N GLY A 193 16.18 22.40 5.08
CA GLY A 193 16.66 23.59 4.39
C GLY A 193 17.09 23.23 2.97
N VAL A 194 16.61 23.96 1.96
CA VAL A 194 16.93 23.71 0.53
C VAL A 194 17.90 24.75 -0.01
N SER A 195 18.75 24.38 -0.97
CA SER A 195 19.70 25.31 -1.60
C SER A 195 19.00 26.29 -2.54
N LYS A 196 19.36 27.57 -2.42
CA LYS A 196 18.96 28.66 -3.35
C LYS A 196 20.00 28.95 -4.44
N GLY A 197 21.21 28.38 -4.36
CA GLY A 197 22.34 28.73 -5.24
C GLY A 197 22.92 27.52 -5.98
N GLY A 198 23.85 27.76 -6.92
CA GLY A 198 24.61 26.73 -7.65
C GLY A 198 23.97 26.25 -8.97
N PRO A 199 24.75 26.13 -10.07
CA PRO A 199 24.21 26.10 -11.43
C PRO A 199 23.27 24.92 -11.64
N LYS A 200 22.22 25.18 -12.44
CA LYS A 200 21.39 24.14 -13.06
C LYS A 200 22.32 23.03 -13.55
N ALA A 201 22.06 21.79 -13.17
CA ALA A 201 22.60 20.64 -13.88
C ALA A 201 22.21 20.80 -15.35
N ALA A 202 23.10 21.38 -16.15
CA ALA A 202 22.93 21.59 -17.56
C ALA A 202 23.86 20.62 -18.28
N ALA A 203 23.27 19.89 -19.22
CA ALA A 203 23.91 19.15 -20.30
C ALA A 203 24.63 17.85 -19.92
N ALA A 204 23.85 16.76 -19.78
CA ALA A 204 24.33 15.43 -20.16
C ALA A 204 23.53 14.82 -21.34
N GLU A 205 22.61 15.56 -21.98
CA GLU A 205 21.70 14.98 -22.98
C GLU A 205 21.52 15.77 -24.28
N ALA A 206 22.30 16.82 -24.55
CA ALA A 206 22.15 17.58 -25.79
C ALA A 206 23.49 18.10 -26.33
N ALA A 207 24.27 17.22 -26.97
CA ALA A 207 25.22 17.55 -28.06
C ALA A 207 25.89 16.27 -28.59
N VAL A 208 25.10 15.36 -29.16
CA VAL A 208 25.62 14.45 -30.20
C VAL A 208 24.84 14.78 -31.47
N GLU A 209 25.21 15.89 -32.11
CA GLU A 209 24.98 16.06 -33.54
C GLU A 209 26.37 16.17 -34.18
N PRO A 210 26.80 15.17 -34.98
CA PRO A 210 27.92 15.38 -35.88
C PRO A 210 27.46 16.37 -36.95
N GLY A 211 28.03 17.57 -36.95
CA GLY A 211 27.84 18.56 -38.02
C GLY A 211 28.24 18.00 -39.40
N PRO A 212 27.74 18.60 -40.48
CA PRO A 212 27.79 18.03 -41.82
C PRO A 212 29.24 17.90 -42.31
N VAL A 213 29.55 16.73 -42.85
CA VAL A 213 30.83 16.44 -43.50
C VAL A 213 30.95 17.31 -44.75
N ASN A 214 32.05 18.05 -44.82
CA ASN A 214 32.37 19.04 -45.83
C ASN A 214 32.50 18.41 -47.24
N GLU A 215 31.73 18.90 -48.23
CA GLU A 215 31.63 18.40 -49.63
C GLU A 215 32.88 18.65 -50.51
N GLN A 216 34.09 18.76 -49.96
CA GLN A 216 35.31 19.08 -50.74
C GLN A 216 36.45 18.08 -50.62
N ALA A 217 36.19 16.87 -50.11
CA ALA A 217 37.20 15.80 -50.05
C ALA A 217 37.12 14.78 -51.22
N GLU A 218 36.09 14.85 -52.08
CA GLU A 218 36.00 14.03 -53.31
C GLU A 218 36.38 14.84 -54.55
N LYS A 219 37.60 15.39 -54.56
CA LYS A 219 38.33 15.53 -55.82
C LYS A 219 39.14 14.26 -56.02
N ASP A 220 38.46 13.25 -56.55
CA ASP A 220 38.93 12.34 -57.61
C ASP A 220 40.42 12.57 -57.96
N ALA A 221 41.37 11.70 -57.63
CA ALA A 221 41.35 10.22 -57.66
C ALA A 221 40.87 9.68 -59.00
#